data_AF-R7J8L6-F1
#
_entry.id   AF-R7J8L6-F1
#
_cell.length_a   1.000
_cell.length_b   1.000
_cell.length_c   1.000
_cell.angle_alpha   90.00
_cell.angle_beta   90.00
_cell.angle_gamma   90.00
#
_symmetry.space_group_name_H-M   'P 1'
#
loop_
_entity.id
_entity.type
_entity.pdbx_description
1 polymer ?
#
loop_
_entity_poly.entity_id
_entity_poly.type
_entity_poly.pdbx_seq_one_letter_code
_entity_poly.pdbx_strand_id
1 'polypeptide(L)'
;MKKFIIILTLLLFANSVLAASNTNEKRNAFREMAKSHQYQHETCINISRNFKSDNRFSNYLRNNCLLYESDRQRMLDTIFPISNNVDESYKEQYPILKANFAIAMNKREIENYRLIINEYCKYNKYKFAKKDPEACSPKRINSLF
;
A
#
# COMPACT_ATOMS: atom_id res chain seq x y z
N MET A 1 19.08 -51.39 -2.45
CA MET A 1 19.40 -50.33 -1.44
C MET A 1 19.80 -49.00 -2.08
N LYS A 2 20.80 -48.91 -2.96
CA LYS A 2 21.22 -47.64 -3.61
C LYS A 2 20.08 -46.86 -4.31
N LYS A 3 19.17 -47.54 -5.02
CA LYS A 3 18.03 -46.89 -5.70
C LYS A 3 17.02 -46.24 -4.74
N PHE A 4 16.78 -46.85 -3.57
CA PHE A 4 15.90 -46.29 -2.54
C PHE A 4 16.51 -45.06 -1.86
N ILE A 5 17.83 -45.07 -1.61
CA ILE A 5 18.54 -43.92 -1.03
C ILE A 5 18.48 -42.71 -1.98
N ILE A 6 18.63 -42.93 -3.29
CA ILE A 6 18.56 -41.88 -4.31
C ILE A 6 17.15 -41.25 -4.38
N ILE A 7 16.10 -42.06 -4.29
CA ILE A 7 14.72 -41.58 -4.27
C ILE A 7 14.45 -40.78 -2.99
N LEU A 8 14.96 -41.25 -1.84
CA LEU A 8 14.83 -40.54 -0.57
C LEU A 8 15.54 -39.19 -0.59
N THR A 9 16.76 -39.11 -1.14
CA THR A 9 17.47 -37.83 -1.28
C THR A 9 16.76 -36.90 -2.24
N LEU A 10 16.26 -37.38 -3.39
CA LEU A 10 15.46 -36.56 -4.33
C LEU A 10 14.19 -35.99 -3.68
N LEU A 11 13.48 -36.78 -2.87
CA LEU A 11 12.30 -36.31 -2.14
C LEU A 11 12.65 -35.25 -1.09
N LEU A 12 13.77 -35.42 -0.37
CA LEU A 12 14.24 -34.43 0.61
C LEU A 12 14.67 -33.10 -0.06
N PHE A 13 15.28 -33.15 -1.25
CA PHE A 13 15.61 -31.95 -2.03
C PHE A 13 14.37 -31.27 -2.62
N ALA A 14 13.35 -32.02 -3.06
CA ALA A 14 12.11 -31.43 -3.55
C ALA A 14 11.35 -30.70 -2.44
N ASN A 15 11.31 -31.27 -1.23
CA ASN A 15 10.64 -30.66 -0.07
C ASN A 15 11.35 -29.39 0.42
N SER A 16 12.68 -29.33 0.37
CA SER A 16 13.42 -28.12 0.78
C SER A 16 13.26 -26.96 -0.21
N VAL A 17 13.15 -27.25 -1.51
CA VAL A 17 12.88 -26.23 -2.55
C VAL A 17 11.47 -25.65 -2.39
N LEU A 18 10.46 -26.48 -2.08
CA LEU A 18 9.08 -26.03 -1.83
C LEU A 18 8.93 -25.23 -0.52
N ALA A 19 9.65 -25.62 0.54
CA ALA A 19 9.66 -24.85 1.78
C ALA A 19 10.33 -23.46 1.61
N ALA A 20 11.41 -23.40 0.81
CA ALA A 20 12.10 -22.16 0.50
C ALA A 20 11.28 -21.21 -0.38
N SER A 21 10.50 -21.73 -1.35
CA SER A 21 9.64 -20.90 -2.20
C SER A 21 8.52 -20.23 -1.42
N ASN A 22 7.83 -20.96 -0.53
CA ASN A 22 6.77 -20.44 0.33
C ASN A 22 7.29 -19.33 1.27
N THR A 23 8.49 -19.51 1.82
CA THR A 23 9.13 -18.49 2.68
C THR A 23 9.51 -17.22 1.89
N ASN A 24 10.01 -17.39 0.66
CA ASN A 24 10.32 -16.26 -0.22
C ASN A 24 9.08 -15.48 -0.64
N GLU A 25 7.97 -16.17 -0.93
CA GLU A 25 6.70 -15.56 -1.31
C GLU A 25 6.12 -14.68 -0.18
N LYS A 26 6.07 -15.20 1.04
CA LYS A 26 5.64 -14.45 2.23
C LYS A 26 6.47 -13.19 2.46
N ARG A 27 7.80 -13.30 2.33
CA ARG A 27 8.71 -12.15 2.45
C ARG A 27 8.47 -11.13 1.34
N ASN A 28 8.28 -11.58 0.11
CA ASN A 28 8.00 -10.70 -1.02
C ASN A 28 6.67 -9.97 -0.84
N ALA A 29 5.64 -10.65 -0.33
CA ALA A 29 4.34 -10.03 -0.06
C ALA A 29 4.47 -8.85 0.92
N PHE A 30 5.17 -9.01 2.05
CA PHE A 30 5.41 -7.91 2.98
C PHE A 30 6.28 -6.79 2.38
N ARG A 31 7.23 -7.13 1.51
CA ARG A 31 8.05 -6.12 0.82
C ARG A 31 7.22 -5.26 -0.11
N GLU A 32 6.33 -5.87 -0.89
CA GLU A 32 5.41 -5.15 -1.77
C GLU A 32 4.39 -4.33 -0.98
N MET A 33 3.91 -4.85 0.16
CA MET A 33 3.09 -4.08 1.09
C MET A 33 3.81 -2.81 1.59
N ALA A 34 5.06 -2.95 2.04
CA ALA A 34 5.86 -1.82 2.52
C ALA A 34 6.10 -0.77 1.42
N LYS A 35 6.43 -1.20 0.19
CA LYS A 35 6.54 -0.30 -0.96
C LYS A 35 5.22 0.42 -1.26
N SER A 36 4.09 -0.30 -1.16
CA SER A 36 2.77 0.29 -1.37
C SER A 36 2.42 1.35 -0.31
N HIS A 37 2.79 1.13 0.96
CA HIS A 37 2.66 2.14 2.01
C HIS A 37 3.49 3.38 1.72
N GLN A 38 4.76 3.17 1.37
CA GLN A 38 5.67 4.27 1.05
C GLN A 38 5.13 5.09 -0.12
N TYR A 39 4.71 4.44 -1.20
CA TYR A 39 4.13 5.12 -2.36
C TYR A 39 2.90 5.95 -1.99
N GLN A 40 1.94 5.38 -1.23
CA GLN A 40 0.75 6.12 -0.79
C GLN A 40 1.12 7.34 0.07
N HIS A 41 2.04 7.18 1.03
CA HIS A 41 2.53 8.27 1.88
C HIS A 41 3.17 9.38 1.03
N GLU A 42 4.10 9.02 0.14
CA GLU A 42 4.79 9.97 -0.74
C GLU A 42 3.83 10.72 -1.66
N THR A 43 2.88 10.01 -2.28
CA THR A 43 1.81 10.60 -3.09
C THR A 43 1.02 11.63 -2.29
N CYS A 44 0.57 11.29 -1.08
CA CYS A 44 -0.14 12.21 -0.19
C CYS A 44 0.70 13.47 0.13
N ILE A 45 1.98 13.31 0.47
CA ILE A 45 2.88 14.41 0.80
C ILE A 45 3.11 15.32 -0.42
N ASN A 46 3.32 14.74 -1.59
CA ASN A 46 3.51 15.47 -2.84
C ASN A 46 2.26 16.30 -3.19
N ILE A 47 1.08 15.69 -3.06
CA ILE A 47 -0.21 16.35 -3.24
C ILE A 47 -0.38 17.52 -2.27
N SER A 48 -0.14 17.30 -0.98
CA SER A 48 -0.23 18.37 0.02
C SER A 48 0.72 19.53 -0.27
N ARG A 49 1.96 19.23 -0.68
CA ARG A 49 2.98 20.23 -1.03
C ARG A 49 2.61 21.03 -2.28
N ASN A 50 1.98 20.39 -3.28
CA ASN A 50 1.46 21.08 -4.46
C ASN A 50 0.48 22.20 -4.07
N PHE A 51 -0.41 21.93 -3.11
CA PHE A 51 -1.41 22.90 -2.67
C PHE A 51 -0.97 23.81 -1.51
N LYS A 52 0.34 23.93 -1.23
CA LYS A 52 0.86 24.73 -0.11
C LYS A 52 0.40 26.19 -0.09
N SER A 53 0.02 26.75 -1.23
CA SER A 53 -0.48 28.12 -1.36
C SER A 53 -1.91 28.30 -0.83
N ASP A 54 -2.68 27.21 -0.70
CA ASP A 54 -3.92 27.14 0.07
C ASP A 54 -3.68 26.28 1.32
N ASN A 55 -3.24 26.93 2.40
CA ASN A 55 -2.91 26.27 3.67
C ASN A 55 -4.07 25.39 4.21
N ARG A 56 -5.32 25.80 4.01
CA ARG A 56 -6.48 25.05 4.51
C ARG A 56 -6.60 23.71 3.77
N PHE A 57 -6.54 23.74 2.45
CA PHE A 57 -6.62 22.52 1.65
C PHE A 57 -5.37 21.64 1.82
N SER A 58 -4.18 22.23 1.85
CA SER A 58 -2.92 21.50 2.10
C SER A 58 -2.93 20.77 3.45
N ASN A 59 -3.44 21.40 4.52
CA ASN A 59 -3.55 20.78 5.83
C ASN A 59 -4.65 19.71 5.88
N TYR A 60 -5.78 19.93 5.21
CA TYR A 60 -6.82 18.92 5.06
C TYR A 60 -6.26 17.62 4.45
N LEU A 61 -5.45 17.73 3.39
CA LEU A 61 -4.80 16.59 2.75
C LEU A 61 -3.82 15.87 3.70
N ARG A 62 -2.99 16.61 4.45
CA ARG A 62 -2.07 16.02 5.44
C ARG A 62 -2.81 15.27 6.54
N ASN A 63 -3.85 15.87 7.08
CA ASN A 63 -4.60 15.28 8.18
C ASN A 63 -5.33 14.01 7.73
N ASN A 64 -5.97 14.02 6.56
CA ASN A 64 -6.60 12.81 6.02
C ASN A 64 -5.60 11.69 5.79
N CYS A 65 -4.40 12.01 5.31
CA CYS A 65 -3.35 11.03 5.10
C CYS A 65 -2.87 10.38 6.41
N LEU A 66 -2.63 11.18 7.46
CA LEU A 66 -2.28 10.64 8.78
C LEU A 66 -3.40 9.80 9.39
N LEU A 67 -4.66 10.25 9.24
CA LEU A 67 -5.83 9.50 9.70
C LEU A 67 -5.96 8.17 8.95
N TYR A 68 -5.83 8.18 7.63
CA TYR A 68 -5.87 6.98 6.81
C TYR A 68 -4.77 5.98 7.18
N GLU A 69 -3.53 6.44 7.39
CA GLU A 69 -2.43 5.56 7.78
C GLU A 69 -2.70 4.87 9.12
N SER A 70 -3.21 5.63 10.10
CA SER A 70 -3.62 5.10 11.40
C SER A 70 -4.78 4.09 11.26
N ASP A 71 -5.81 4.45 10.50
CA ASP A 71 -7.00 3.63 10.29
C ASP A 71 -6.68 2.34 9.55
N ARG A 72 -5.81 2.41 8.53
CA ARG A 72 -5.30 1.26 7.79
C ARG A 72 -4.61 0.28 8.73
N GLN A 73 -3.72 0.76 9.60
CA GLN A 73 -3.03 -0.11 10.54
C GLN A 73 -4.02 -0.80 11.50
N ARG A 74 -4.96 -0.04 12.06
CA ARG A 74 -6.01 -0.56 12.93
C ARG A 74 -6.89 -1.60 12.25
N MET A 75 -7.30 -1.35 11.00
CA MET A 75 -8.09 -2.30 10.21
C MET A 75 -7.29 -3.58 9.92
N LEU A 76 -6.02 -3.45 9.54
CA LEU A 76 -5.15 -4.59 9.29
C LEU A 76 -5.00 -5.49 10.51
N ASP A 77 -4.87 -4.91 11.70
CA ASP A 77 -4.73 -5.67 12.95
C ASP A 77 -6.06 -6.26 13.43
N THR A 78 -7.19 -5.65 13.06
CA THR A 78 -8.54 -6.15 13.38
C THR A 78 -8.97 -7.30 12.46
N ILE A 79 -8.74 -7.16 11.14
CA ILE A 79 -9.16 -8.14 10.12
C ILE A 79 -8.21 -9.33 10.10
N PHE A 80 -6.93 -9.08 10.34
CA PHE A 80 -5.89 -10.11 10.36
C PHE A 80 -5.28 -10.19 11.78
N PRO A 81 -6.02 -10.70 12.77
CA PRO A 81 -5.48 -10.92 14.10
C PRO A 81 -4.56 -12.14 14.10
N ILE A 82 -3.38 -12.01 14.71
CA ILE A 82 -2.51 -13.16 14.99
C ILE A 82 -2.91 -13.70 16.36
N SER A 83 -3.59 -14.85 16.40
CA SER A 83 -3.90 -15.58 17.63
C SER A 83 -3.33 -16.99 17.58
N ASN A 84 -3.00 -17.56 18.74
CA ASN A 84 -2.54 -18.94 18.80
C ASN A 84 -3.64 -19.94 18.40
N ASN A 85 -4.91 -19.53 18.49
CA ASN A 85 -6.09 -20.38 18.26
C ASN A 85 -6.58 -20.43 16.80
N VAL A 86 -5.90 -19.76 15.85
CA VAL A 86 -6.27 -19.86 14.43
C VAL A 86 -5.65 -21.09 13.77
N ASP A 87 -6.40 -21.64 12.79
CA ASP A 87 -5.99 -22.75 11.92
C ASP A 87 -4.60 -22.51 11.32
N GLU A 88 -3.77 -23.56 11.24
CA GLU A 88 -2.43 -23.49 10.64
C GLU A 88 -2.47 -23.05 9.17
N SER A 89 -3.49 -23.48 8.42
CA SER A 89 -3.69 -23.06 7.02
C SER A 89 -3.88 -21.54 6.89
N TYR A 90 -4.59 -20.92 7.84
CA TYR A 90 -4.74 -19.47 7.91
C TYR A 90 -3.41 -18.79 8.25
N LYS A 91 -2.65 -19.32 9.22
CA LYS A 91 -1.32 -18.76 9.60
C LYS A 91 -0.34 -18.78 8.42
N GLU A 92 -0.42 -19.79 7.55
CA GLU A 92 0.42 -19.84 6.35
C GLU A 92 0.01 -18.80 5.30
N GLN A 93 -1.27 -18.58 5.06
CA GLN A 93 -1.73 -17.62 4.05
C GLN A 93 -1.77 -16.17 4.57
N TYR A 94 -1.79 -15.99 5.89
CA TYR A 94 -1.91 -14.71 6.58
C TYR A 94 -0.99 -13.61 6.03
N PRO A 95 0.32 -13.82 5.82
CA PRO A 95 1.21 -12.79 5.27
C PRO A 95 0.77 -12.27 3.90
N ILE A 96 0.33 -13.18 3.03
CA ILE A 96 -0.05 -12.89 1.65
C ILE A 96 -1.39 -12.17 1.63
N LEU A 97 -2.36 -12.65 2.41
CA LEU A 97 -3.70 -12.05 2.51
C LEU A 97 -3.63 -10.62 3.09
N LYS A 98 -2.87 -10.44 4.19
CA LYS A 98 -2.68 -9.12 4.82
C LYS A 98 -2.02 -8.14 3.87
N ALA A 99 -0.95 -8.56 3.19
CA ALA A 99 -0.25 -7.73 2.21
C ALA A 99 -1.15 -7.30 1.05
N ASN A 100 -1.88 -8.25 0.43
CA ASN A 100 -2.76 -7.97 -0.70
C ASN A 100 -3.91 -7.03 -0.31
N PHE A 101 -4.49 -7.23 0.88
CA PHE A 101 -5.54 -6.34 1.40
C PHE A 101 -4.99 -4.92 1.61
N ALA A 102 -3.83 -4.80 2.24
CA ALA A 102 -3.17 -3.52 2.47
C ALA A 102 -2.84 -2.76 1.17
N ILE A 103 -2.34 -3.47 0.15
CA ILE A 103 -2.07 -2.92 -1.18
C ILE A 103 -3.36 -2.42 -1.85
N ALA A 104 -4.44 -3.21 -1.77
CA ALA A 104 -5.73 -2.84 -2.33
C ALA A 104 -6.32 -1.59 -1.66
N MET A 105 -6.20 -1.48 -0.33
CA MET A 105 -6.59 -0.28 0.41
C MET A 105 -5.81 0.95 -0.08
N ASN A 106 -4.48 0.87 -0.18
CA ASN A 106 -3.65 2.00 -0.60
C ASN A 106 -3.98 2.44 -2.03
N LYS A 107 -4.19 1.48 -2.94
CA LYS A 107 -4.61 1.79 -4.31
C LYS A 107 -5.93 2.55 -4.33
N ARG A 108 -6.91 2.11 -3.54
CA ARG A 108 -8.20 2.81 -3.41
C ARG A 108 -8.03 4.22 -2.86
N GLU A 109 -7.18 4.39 -1.86
CA GLU A 109 -6.96 5.69 -1.25
C GLU A 109 -6.26 6.67 -2.20
N ILE A 110 -5.31 6.20 -3.00
CA ILE A 110 -4.69 7.02 -4.05
C ILE A 110 -5.73 7.51 -5.06
N GLU A 111 -6.67 6.66 -5.47
CA GLU A 111 -7.78 7.10 -6.33
C GLU A 111 -8.72 8.08 -5.62
N ASN A 112 -8.97 7.90 -4.31
CA ASN A 112 -9.72 8.89 -3.51
C ASN A 112 -9.03 10.26 -3.52
N TYR A 113 -7.70 10.32 -3.36
CA TYR A 113 -6.96 11.58 -3.46
C TYR A 113 -7.13 12.22 -4.83
N ARG A 114 -7.06 11.44 -5.91
CA ARG A 114 -7.29 11.95 -7.27
C ARG A 114 -8.68 12.57 -7.41
N LEU A 115 -9.71 11.92 -6.87
CA LEU A 115 -11.09 12.43 -6.88
C LEU A 115 -11.22 13.73 -6.08
N ILE A 116 -10.70 13.77 -4.85
CA ILE A 116 -10.72 14.95 -3.98
C ILE A 116 -10.05 16.14 -4.67
N ILE A 117 -8.87 15.94 -5.26
CA ILE A 117 -8.13 17.00 -5.95
C ILE A 117 -8.89 17.49 -7.18
N ASN A 118 -9.38 16.58 -8.01
CA ASN A 118 -10.12 16.94 -9.21
C ASN A 118 -11.36 17.76 -8.86
N GLU A 119 -12.12 17.34 -7.85
CA GLU A 119 -13.29 18.07 -7.39
C GLU A 119 -12.91 19.43 -6.80
N TYR A 120 -11.85 19.49 -5.99
CA TYR A 120 -11.35 20.73 -5.43
C TYR A 120 -10.95 21.73 -6.52
N CYS A 121 -10.17 21.28 -7.51
CA CYS A 121 -9.68 22.12 -8.60
C CYS A 121 -10.79 22.63 -9.53
N LYS A 122 -11.91 21.91 -9.69
CA LYS A 122 -13.08 22.42 -10.44
C LYS A 122 -13.57 23.76 -9.90
N TYR A 123 -13.68 23.89 -8.57
CA TYR A 123 -14.24 25.09 -7.94
C TYR A 123 -13.19 26.07 -7.44
N ASN A 124 -11.92 25.67 -7.26
CA ASN A 124 -10.92 26.50 -6.57
C ASN A 124 -9.72 26.91 -7.44
N LYS A 125 -9.69 26.56 -8.73
CA LYS A 125 -8.57 26.90 -9.63
C LYS A 125 -8.19 28.40 -9.59
N TYR A 126 -9.17 29.29 -9.48
CA TYR A 126 -8.94 30.74 -9.46
C TYR A 126 -8.04 31.20 -8.29
N LYS A 127 -8.01 30.47 -7.17
CA LYS A 127 -7.17 30.80 -6.00
C LYS A 127 -5.68 30.75 -6.33
N PHE A 128 -5.30 29.95 -7.31
CA PHE A 128 -3.90 29.70 -7.66
C PHE A 128 -3.38 30.57 -8.80
N ALA A 129 -4.26 31.27 -9.52
CA ALA A 129 -3.95 32.00 -10.76
C ALA A 129 -2.80 33.02 -10.64
N LYS A 130 -2.53 33.57 -9.45
CA LYS A 130 -1.45 34.55 -9.22
C LYS A 130 -0.18 33.96 -8.61
N LYS A 131 -0.29 32.89 -7.81
CA LYS A 131 0.83 32.35 -7.01
C LYS A 131 1.42 31.08 -7.61
N ASP A 132 0.58 30.22 -8.16
CA ASP A 132 0.98 28.96 -8.78
C ASP A 132 -0.07 28.52 -9.81
N PRO A 133 -0.09 29.10 -11.02
CA PRO A 133 -1.12 28.83 -12.03
C PRO A 133 -1.22 27.34 -12.42
N GLU A 134 -0.14 26.59 -12.22
CA GLU A 134 -0.02 25.18 -12.57
C GLU A 134 -0.55 24.24 -11.47
N ALA A 135 -0.86 24.74 -10.27
CA ALA A 135 -1.29 23.89 -9.14
C ALA A 135 -2.48 22.98 -9.46
N CYS A 136 -3.39 23.42 -10.34
CA CYS A 136 -4.56 22.67 -10.81
C CYS A 136 -4.49 22.31 -12.30
N SER A 137 -3.32 22.38 -12.94
CA SER A 137 -3.21 21.97 -14.34
C SER A 137 -3.26 20.44 -14.45
N PRO A 138 -3.94 19.86 -15.46
CA PRO A 138 -4.01 18.41 -15.62
C PRO A 138 -2.62 17.75 -15.68
N LYS A 139 -1.66 18.42 -16.32
CA LYS A 139 -0.27 17.97 -16.37
C LYS A 139 0.36 17.88 -14.98
N ARG A 140 0.22 18.92 -14.15
CA ARG A 140 0.75 18.91 -12.78
C ARG A 140 0.05 17.85 -11.94
N ILE A 141 -1.28 17.80 -11.96
CA ILE A 141 -2.04 16.83 -11.17
C ILE A 141 -1.65 15.40 -11.53
N ASN A 142 -1.58 15.06 -12.82
CA ASN A 142 -1.17 13.73 -13.26
C ASN A 142 0.26 13.38 -12.82
N SER A 143 1.16 14.35 -12.70
CA SER A 143 2.54 14.09 -12.23
C SER A 143 2.65 13.82 -10.72
N LEU A 144 1.59 14.02 -9.95
CA LEU A 144 1.57 13.75 -8.51
C LEU A 144 1.27 12.28 -8.18
N PHE A 145 0.84 11.50 -9.18
CA PHE A 145 0.44 10.10 -9.08
C PHE A 145 1.37 9.24 -9.93
#